data_AF-A0A2S8ID42-F1
#
_entry.id   AF-A0A2S8ID42-F1
#
_cell.length_a   1.000
_cell.length_b   1.000
_cell.length_c   1.000
_cell.angle_alpha   90.00
_cell.angle_beta   90.00
_cell.angle_gamma   90.00
#
_symmetry.space_group_name_H-M   'P 1'
#
loop_
_entity.id
_entity.type
_entity.pdbx_description
1 polymer ?
#
loop_
_entity_poly.entity_id
_entity_poly.type
_entity_poly.pdbx_seq_one_letter_code
_entity_poly.pdbx_strand_id
1 'polypeptide(L)' 'MHNPNAVNAPVQTSQPPRLGEEILRVDHVCRGFNKTQGELLVLDDANLSLREGEIVGLLGRSGSGKSTLLR' A
#
# COMPACT_ATOMS: atom_id res chain seq x y z
N MET A 1 20.62 21.98 -41.13
CA MET A 1 19.36 21.25 -41.38
C MET A 1 18.82 20.80 -40.03
N HIS A 2 17.96 21.61 -39.42
CA HIS A 2 17.35 21.39 -38.11
C HIS A 2 16.13 20.49 -38.30
N ASN A 3 15.94 19.45 -37.49
CA ASN A 3 14.74 18.59 -37.55
C ASN A 3 13.70 19.12 -36.54
N PRO A 4 12.65 19.84 -36.97
CA PRO A 4 11.65 20.42 -36.06
C PRO A 4 10.63 19.42 -35.51
N ASN A 5 10.70 18.13 -35.87
CA ASN A 5 9.62 17.17 -35.60
C ASN A 5 9.83 16.24 -34.38
N ALA A 6 10.79 16.52 -33.50
CA ALA A 6 11.10 15.61 -32.38
C ALA A 6 10.18 15.75 -31.14
N VAL A 7 9.18 16.64 -31.14
CA VAL A 7 8.52 17.07 -29.88
C VAL A 7 7.13 16.49 -29.57
N ASN A 8 6.56 15.58 -30.37
CA ASN A 8 5.21 15.05 -30.10
C ASN A 8 5.05 13.54 -30.41
N ALA A 9 5.87 12.69 -29.80
CA ALA A 9 5.50 11.28 -29.69
C ALA A 9 4.58 11.11 -28.48
N PRO A 10 3.34 10.59 -28.63
CA PRO A 10 2.52 10.24 -27.48
C PRO A 10 3.28 9.20 -26.66
N VAL A 11 3.43 9.44 -25.35
CA VAL A 11 3.90 8.43 -24.41
C VAL A 11 2.88 7.30 -24.44
N GLN A 12 3.16 6.27 -25.23
CA GLN A 12 2.38 5.04 -25.22
C GLN A 12 2.71 4.34 -23.90
N THR A 13 1.91 4.58 -22.87
CA THR A 13 1.93 3.72 -21.69
C THR A 13 1.38 2.37 -22.13
N SER A 14 2.30 1.47 -22.50
CA SER A 14 2.02 0.06 -22.68
C SER A 14 1.26 -0.43 -21.44
N GLN A 15 0.20 -1.20 -21.70
CA GLN A 15 -0.68 -1.92 -20.78
C GLN A 15 -0.25 -1.91 -19.29
N PRO A 16 -1.14 -1.57 -18.34
CA PRO A 16 -0.78 -1.54 -16.92
C PRO A 16 -0.15 -2.87 -16.50
N PRO A 17 0.85 -2.84 -15.60
CA PRO A 17 1.57 -4.05 -15.20
C PRO A 17 0.56 -5.11 -14.76
N ARG A 18 0.64 -6.29 -15.38
CA ARG A 18 -0.15 -7.43 -14.97
C ARG A 18 0.32 -7.82 -13.57
N LEU A 19 -0.51 -7.56 -12.55
CA LEU A 19 -0.27 -8.06 -11.21
C LEU A 19 -0.42 -9.58 -11.23
N GLY A 20 0.48 -10.28 -10.53
CA GLY A 20 0.41 -11.74 -10.40
C GLY A 20 -0.63 -12.18 -9.37
N GLU A 21 -0.42 -13.36 -8.80
CA GLU A 21 -1.32 -13.93 -7.79
C GLU A 21 -1.25 -13.19 -6.44
N GLU A 22 -2.24 -13.42 -5.58
CA GLU A 22 -2.23 -12.90 -4.21
C GLU A 22 -1.16 -13.65 -3.40
N ILE A 23 -0.19 -12.92 -2.88
CA ILE A 23 0.96 -13.48 -2.15
C ILE A 23 0.91 -13.20 -0.64
N LEU A 24 0.10 -12.22 -0.21
CA LEU A 24 -0.12 -11.89 1.18
C LEU A 24 -1.57 -11.47 1.38
N ARG A 25 -2.18 -12.02 2.44
CA ARG A 25 -3.50 -11.61 2.91
C ARG A 25 -3.50 -11.45 4.42
N VAL A 26 -4.06 -10.34 4.87
CA VAL A 26 -4.31 -9.98 6.26
C VAL A 26 -5.82 -9.79 6.36
N ASP A 27 -6.49 -10.61 7.17
CA ASP A 27 -7.94 -10.55 7.36
C ASP A 27 -8.28 -10.33 8.83
N HIS A 28 -9.17 -9.38 9.08
CA HIS A 28 -9.79 -9.11 10.38
C HIS A 28 -8.80 -8.97 11.56
N VAL A 29 -7.66 -8.32 11.33
CA VAL A 29 -6.64 -8.17 12.38
C VAL A 29 -7.03 -7.07 13.37
N CYS A 30 -7.19 -7.49 14.63
CA CYS A 30 -7.34 -6.58 15.77
C CYS A 30 -6.07 -6.63 16.63
N ARG A 31 -5.61 -5.47 17.11
CA ARG A 31 -4.44 -5.39 18.00
C ARG A 31 -4.56 -4.24 18.98
N GLY A 32 -4.58 -4.57 20.26
CA GLY A 32 -4.46 -3.62 21.37
C GLY A 32 -3.08 -3.66 22.05
N PHE A 33 -2.77 -2.59 22.79
CA PHE A 33 -1.66 -2.55 23.73
C PHE A 33 -2.15 -2.06 25.09
N ASN A 34 -1.76 -2.78 26.14
CA ASN A 34 -2.03 -2.37 27.52
C ASN A 34 -1.20 -1.14 27.88
N LYS A 35 -1.87 -0.08 28.34
CA LYS A 35 -1.27 1.11 28.94
C LYS A 35 -1.73 1.25 30.38
N THR A 36 -1.02 2.06 31.15
CA THR A 36 -1.33 2.31 32.58
C THR A 36 -2.76 2.81 32.81
N GLN A 37 -3.36 3.48 31.82
CA GLN A 37 -4.72 4.04 31.88
C GLN A 37 -5.79 3.17 31.19
N GLY A 38 -5.44 1.93 30.79
CA GLY A 38 -6.34 1.02 30.09
C GLY A 38 -5.76 0.49 28.78
N GLU A 39 -6.57 -0.27 28.04
CA GLU A 39 -6.18 -0.81 26.74
C GLU A 39 -6.33 0.25 25.65
N LEU A 40 -5.30 0.40 24.82
CA LEU A 40 -5.37 1.17 23.58
C LEU A 40 -5.51 0.21 22.40
N LEU A 41 -6.70 0.17 21.81
CA LEU A 41 -6.91 -0.50 20.52
C LEU A 41 -6.19 0.30 19.41
N VAL A 42 -5.29 -0.36 18.68
CA VAL A 42 -4.46 0.24 17.63
C VAL A 42 -4.88 -0.23 16.24
N LEU A 43 -5.23 -1.50 16.10
CA LEU A 43 -5.89 -2.05 14.91
C LEU A 43 -7.26 -2.58 15.32
N ASP A 44 -8.26 -2.22 14.54
CA ASP A 44 -9.63 -2.70 14.68
C ASP A 44 -10.08 -3.14 13.28
N ASP A 45 -10.29 -4.45 13.12
CA ASP A 45 -10.71 -5.07 11.86
C ASP A 45 -9.87 -4.65 10.63
N ALA A 46 -8.54 -4.74 10.74
CA ALA A 46 -7.64 -4.37 9.66
C ALA A 46 -7.55 -5.48 8.58
N ASN A 47 -7.74 -5.09 7.33
CA ASN A 47 -7.73 -5.97 6.16
C ASN A 47 -6.76 -5.44 5.09
N LEU A 48 -5.91 -6.30 4.52
CA LEU A 48 -4.94 -5.95 3.47
C LEU A 48 -4.61 -7.16 2.60
N SER A 49 -4.63 -6.99 1.28
CA SER A 49 -4.12 -7.97 0.31
C SER A 49 -2.96 -7.37 -0.47
N LEU A 50 -1.98 -8.20 -0.86
CA LEU A 50 -0.89 -7.82 -1.75
C LEU A 50 -0.71 -8.88 -2.82
N ARG A 51 -0.62 -8.44 -4.08
CA ARG A 51 -0.32 -9.29 -5.22
C ARG A 51 1.14 -9.23 -5.63
N GLU A 52 1.59 -10.27 -6.32
CA GLU A 52 2.92 -10.29 -6.91
C GLU A 52 3.11 -9.11 -7.88
N GLY A 53 4.21 -8.37 -7.71
CA GLY A 53 4.53 -7.18 -8.49
C GLY A 53 3.78 -5.91 -8.08
N GLU A 54 2.90 -5.98 -7.08
CA GLU A 54 2.18 -4.82 -6.55
C GLU A 54 3.05 -4.02 -5.56
N ILE A 55 3.02 -2.69 -5.66
CA ILE A 55 3.66 -1.78 -4.69
C ILE A 55 2.56 -1.04 -3.95
N VAL A 56 2.45 -1.28 -2.64
CA VAL A 56 1.44 -0.64 -1.77
C VAL A 56 2.09 0.39 -0.86
N GLY A 57 1.53 1.60 -0.85
CA GLY A 57 1.90 2.65 0.10
C GLY A 57 0.93 2.72 1.27
N LEU A 58 1.40 2.50 2.49
CA LEU A 58 0.59 2.63 3.71
C LEU A 58 0.73 4.04 4.31
N LEU A 59 -0.30 4.87 4.15
CA LEU A 59 -0.29 6.28 4.56
C LEU A 59 -1.20 6.54 5.77
N GLY A 60 -0.86 7.57 6.55
CA GLY A 60 -1.66 7.98 7.72
C GLY A 60 -0.84 8.77 8.74
N ARG A 61 -1.52 9.50 9.65
CA ARG A 61 -0.90 10.30 10.72
C ARG A 61 -0.01 9.45 11.65
N SER A 62 0.92 10.08 12.37
CA SER A 62 1.67 9.37 13.42
C SER A 62 0.72 8.74 14.44
N GLY A 63 1.00 7.50 14.85
CA GLY A 63 0.14 6.74 15.77
C GLY A 63 -1.06 6.00 15.14
N SER A 64 -1.30 6.12 13.83
CA SER A 64 -2.45 5.46 13.15
C SER A 64 -2.35 3.93 12.98
N GLY A 65 -1.40 3.26 13.64
CA GLY A 65 -1.26 1.80 13.54
C GLY A 65 -0.46 1.25 12.36
N LYS A 66 0.12 2.08 11.48
CA LYS A 66 0.86 1.60 10.29
C LYS A 66 1.99 0.61 10.61
N SER A 67 2.88 0.98 11.53
CA SER A 67 3.97 0.08 11.95
C SER A 67 3.50 -1.07 12.83
N THR A 68 2.25 -1.04 13.31
CA THR A 68 1.61 -2.17 13.99
C THR A 68 1.03 -3.15 12.96
N LEU A 69 0.50 -2.66 11.83
CA LEU A 69 0.03 -3.49 10.73
C LEU A 69 1.16 -4.23 10.00
N LEU A 70 2.37 -3.65 9.99
CA LEU A 70 3.55 -4.21 9.31
C LEU A 70 4.44 -5.11 10.19
N ARG A 71 4.08 -5.35 11.46
CA ARG A 71 4.85 -6.19 12.41
C ARG A 71 4.06 -7.44 12.77
#